data_AF-A0A6L4ZE20-F1
#
_entry.id   AF-A0A6L4ZE20-F1
#
_cell.length_a   1.000
_cell.length_b   1.000
_cell.length_c   1.000
_cell.angle_alpha   90.00
_cell.angle_beta   90.00
_cell.angle_gamma   90.00
#
_symmetry.space_group_name_H-M   'P 1'
#
loop_
_entity.id
_entity.type
_entity.pdbx_description
1 polymer ?
#
loop_
_entity_poly.entity_id
_entity_poly.type
_entity_poly.pdbx_seq_one_letter_code
_entity_poly.pdbx_strand_id
1 'polypeptide(L)'
;MSKIYGIVFFSFLLVFFSCTQKEQFPIRKSEKVAFENVVVNSPLIKFNHFSIVDSVEENNFKSELNGLTQFLLWYEEQNSGFDLAKLESLWGNIQNQSSGFNLNEVKSWIEITGFLLEITANAMYAQELESIVYQDGSRFSVDEIREIENHLTPFVFTKNVDHIYVNLFGNSTVKNEHTLKGAVEITQETDFSETGKVQIKFKMENKRYIELNIRIPEWAEGATVIEKGVKYVAVPGAYCLIARKWKEGDFVEITFPSEKIPASFKSN
;
A
#
# COMPACT_ATOMS: atom_id res chain seq x y z
N MET A 1 7.00 -38.01 -76.58
CA MET A 1 6.12 -38.80 -75.68
C MET A 1 6.64 -38.60 -74.26
N SER A 2 6.08 -37.64 -73.51
CA SER A 2 5.11 -37.83 -72.41
C SER A 2 5.72 -38.08 -71.01
N LYS A 3 5.63 -37.03 -70.16
CA LYS A 3 5.36 -37.01 -68.69
C LYS A 3 6.42 -37.65 -67.75
N ILE A 4 6.66 -37.25 -66.48
CA ILE A 4 5.87 -36.64 -65.41
C ILE A 4 6.81 -35.71 -64.59
N TYR A 5 6.34 -34.52 -64.19
CA TYR A 5 6.91 -33.74 -63.09
C TYR A 5 6.32 -34.22 -61.76
N GLY A 6 7.17 -34.73 -60.85
CA GLY A 6 6.78 -35.05 -59.48
C GLY A 6 7.00 -33.85 -58.56
N ILE A 7 5.94 -33.15 -58.17
CA ILE A 7 5.97 -32.14 -57.12
C ILE A 7 5.85 -32.87 -55.78
N VAL A 8 6.91 -32.84 -54.97
CA VAL A 8 6.87 -33.33 -53.58
C VAL A 8 6.33 -32.19 -52.71
N PHE A 9 5.07 -32.32 -52.29
CA PHE A 9 4.44 -31.39 -51.35
C PHE A 9 4.84 -31.79 -49.93
N PHE A 10 5.83 -31.11 -49.35
CA PHE A 10 6.21 -31.29 -47.95
C PHE A 10 5.21 -30.51 -47.09
N SER A 11 4.17 -31.18 -46.60
CA SER A 11 3.23 -30.62 -45.64
C SER A 11 3.96 -30.36 -44.32
N PHE A 12 4.35 -29.11 -44.09
CA PHE A 12 4.85 -28.65 -42.80
C PHE A 12 3.69 -28.60 -41.81
N LEU A 13 3.56 -29.64 -41.00
CA LEU A 13 2.58 -29.68 -39.91
C LEU A 13 3.08 -28.73 -38.81
N LEU A 14 2.60 -27.48 -38.82
CA LEU A 14 2.78 -26.53 -37.72
C LEU A 14 1.97 -27.02 -36.52
N VAL A 15 2.61 -27.78 -35.64
CA VAL A 15 2.08 -28.11 -34.32
C VAL A 15 2.16 -26.85 -33.48
N PHE A 16 1.06 -26.10 -33.39
CA PHE A 16 0.90 -25.07 -32.37
C PHE A 16 0.87 -25.75 -31.01
N PHE A 17 2.02 -25.85 -30.34
CA PHE A 17 2.04 -26.04 -28.90
C PHE A 17 1.45 -24.77 -28.28
N SER A 18 0.13 -24.79 -28.06
CA SER A 18 -0.51 -23.88 -27.11
C SER A 18 0.07 -24.21 -25.75
N CYS A 19 1.12 -23.49 -25.33
CA CYS A 19 1.48 -23.41 -23.93
C CYS A 19 0.29 -22.77 -23.21
N THR A 20 -0.63 -23.58 -22.70
CA THR A 20 -1.50 -23.17 -21.61
C THR A 20 -0.58 -22.92 -20.43
N GLN A 21 -0.11 -21.68 -20.30
CA GLN A 21 0.58 -21.21 -19.11
C GLN A 21 -0.45 -21.36 -18.00
N LYS A 22 -0.28 -22.39 -17.15
CA LYS A 22 -1.13 -22.59 -15.97
C LYS A 22 -1.04 -21.27 -15.21
N GLU A 23 -2.14 -20.53 -15.09
CA GLU A 23 -2.14 -19.23 -14.41
C GLU A 23 -1.50 -19.43 -13.04
N GLN A 24 -0.34 -18.80 -12.86
CA GLN A 24 0.38 -18.88 -11.60
C GLN A 24 -0.48 -18.18 -10.56
N PHE A 25 -0.65 -18.81 -9.40
CA PHE A 25 -1.38 -18.19 -8.29
C PHE A 25 -0.78 -16.81 -8.02
N PRO A 26 -1.61 -15.75 -7.85
CA PRO A 26 -1.12 -14.40 -7.67
C PRO A 26 -0.08 -14.31 -6.54
N ILE A 27 0.97 -13.51 -6.73
CA ILE A 27 2.04 -13.32 -5.74
C ILE A 27 1.95 -11.90 -5.20
N ARG A 28 2.11 -11.76 -3.87
CA ARG A 28 2.27 -10.47 -3.20
C ARG A 28 3.38 -9.63 -3.83
N LYS A 29 3.07 -8.40 -4.18
CA LYS A 29 4.04 -7.39 -4.66
C LYS A 29 4.87 -6.83 -3.52
N SER A 30 4.28 -6.75 -2.33
CA SER A 30 4.90 -6.38 -1.06
C SER A 30 4.18 -7.02 0.11
N GLU A 31 4.80 -7.01 1.28
CA GLU A 31 4.25 -7.47 2.54
C GLU A 31 4.34 -6.35 3.58
N LYS A 32 3.36 -6.25 4.46
CA LYS A 32 3.40 -5.34 5.60
C LYS A 32 4.61 -5.65 6.48
N VAL A 33 5.25 -4.60 6.99
CA VAL A 33 6.41 -4.79 7.84
C VAL A 33 5.94 -5.23 9.23
N ALA A 34 6.68 -6.15 9.85
CA ALA A 34 6.39 -6.58 11.22
C ALA A 34 6.32 -5.37 12.17
N PHE A 35 5.34 -5.38 13.08
CA PHE A 35 5.01 -4.24 13.92
C PHE A 35 6.23 -3.70 14.69
N GLU A 36 7.04 -4.59 15.25
CA GLU A 36 8.26 -4.25 16.01
C GLU A 36 9.37 -3.58 15.19
N ASN A 37 9.29 -3.68 13.86
CA ASN A 37 10.25 -3.09 12.92
C ASN A 37 9.80 -1.72 12.41
N VAL A 38 8.60 -1.25 12.77
CA VAL A 38 8.11 0.09 12.45
C VAL A 38 7.88 0.85 13.74
N VAL A 39 8.51 2.03 13.86
CA VAL A 39 8.27 2.95 14.96
C VAL A 39 7.56 4.17 14.41
N VAL A 40 6.37 4.45 14.91
CA VAL A 40 5.63 5.69 14.65
C VAL A 40 5.93 6.65 15.81
N ASN A 41 6.59 7.76 15.52
CA ASN A 41 7.09 8.71 16.54
C ASN A 41 6.01 9.71 16.99
N SER A 42 4.91 9.82 16.26
CA SER A 42 3.77 10.67 16.59
C SER A 42 2.51 9.98 16.07
N PRO A 43 1.40 9.97 16.83
CA PRO A 43 0.19 9.27 16.42
C PRO A 43 -0.20 9.61 14.98
N LEU A 44 -0.48 8.58 14.17
CA LEU A 44 -0.99 8.78 12.81
C LEU A 44 -2.35 9.50 12.87
N ILE A 45 -3.22 9.05 13.79
CA ILE A 45 -4.56 9.59 14.00
C ILE A 45 -4.45 10.79 14.96
N LYS A 46 -4.72 11.99 14.46
CA LYS A 46 -4.72 13.22 15.28
C LYS A 46 -6.06 13.36 16.02
N PHE A 47 -6.01 13.58 17.34
CA PHE A 47 -7.18 13.77 18.18
C PHE A 47 -7.83 15.15 17.95
N ASN A 48 -8.89 15.23 17.16
CA ASN A 48 -9.68 16.46 17.05
C ASN A 48 -11.09 16.24 17.58
N HIS A 49 -11.34 16.82 18.75
CA HIS A 49 -12.63 17.03 19.41
C HIS A 49 -13.44 15.80 19.88
N PHE A 50 -13.53 15.67 21.20
CA PHE A 50 -14.47 14.78 21.89
C PHE A 50 -15.91 15.23 21.63
N SER A 51 -16.72 14.32 21.10
CA SER A 51 -18.17 14.29 21.33
C SER A 51 -18.49 12.87 21.75
N ILE A 52 -18.91 12.65 23.00
CA ILE A 52 -19.50 11.37 23.39
C ILE A 52 -20.83 11.31 22.65
N VAL A 53 -20.91 10.49 21.60
CA VAL A 53 -22.17 10.24 20.91
C VAL A 53 -22.70 8.90 21.41
N ASP A 54 -23.88 8.94 22.04
CA ASP A 54 -24.64 7.75 22.41
C ASP A 54 -25.03 6.96 21.13
N SER A 55 -24.73 5.66 21.15
CA SER A 55 -25.18 4.59 20.26
C SER A 55 -25.80 5.02 18.92
N VAL A 56 -24.98 5.00 17.86
CA VAL A 56 -25.47 5.03 16.47
C VAL A 56 -26.02 3.64 16.11
N GLU A 57 -27.15 3.60 15.40
CA GLU A 57 -27.73 2.36 14.84
C GLU A 57 -26.66 1.53 14.12
N GLU A 58 -26.48 0.28 14.56
CA GLU A 58 -25.56 -0.69 13.97
C GLU A 58 -26.05 -1.07 12.55
N ASN A 59 -25.53 -0.40 11.53
CA ASN A 59 -25.41 -1.06 10.23
C ASN A 59 -24.43 -2.22 10.41
N ASN A 60 -24.90 -3.45 10.24
CA ASN A 60 -24.12 -4.65 10.49
C ASN A 60 -23.51 -5.14 9.16
N PHE A 61 -22.23 -4.84 8.94
CA PHE A 61 -21.46 -5.25 7.75
C PHE A 61 -20.72 -6.58 7.95
N LYS A 62 -21.00 -7.28 9.05
CA LYS A 62 -20.31 -8.51 9.43
C LYS A 62 -20.38 -9.57 8.33
N SER A 63 -21.51 -9.72 7.63
CA SER A 63 -21.66 -10.74 6.60
C SER A 63 -20.75 -10.46 5.40
N GLU A 64 -20.75 -9.22 4.95
CA GLU A 64 -19.95 -8.71 3.84
C GLU A 64 -18.46 -8.81 4.14
N LEU A 65 -18.03 -8.31 5.31
CA LEU A 65 -16.63 -8.36 5.74
C LEU A 65 -16.15 -9.79 5.98
N ASN A 66 -16.99 -10.67 6.52
CA ASN A 66 -16.68 -12.10 6.62
C ASN A 66 -16.46 -12.70 5.23
N GLY A 67 -17.30 -12.36 4.26
CA GLY A 67 -17.17 -12.78 2.86
C GLY A 67 -15.83 -12.34 2.25
N LEU A 68 -15.43 -11.09 2.45
CA LEU A 68 -14.12 -10.59 2.01
C LEU A 68 -12.96 -11.28 2.73
N THR A 69 -13.09 -11.54 4.03
CA THR A 69 -12.08 -12.23 4.84
C THR A 69 -11.86 -13.67 4.36
N GLN A 70 -12.90 -14.34 3.82
CA GLN A 70 -12.72 -15.67 3.21
C GLN A 70 -11.75 -15.65 2.03
N PHE A 71 -11.64 -14.55 1.27
CA PHE A 71 -10.66 -14.47 0.19
C PHE A 71 -9.23 -14.47 0.72
N LEU A 72 -8.97 -13.84 1.87
CA LEU A 72 -7.65 -13.88 2.49
C LEU A 72 -7.30 -15.31 2.90
N LEU A 73 -8.24 -16.06 3.49
CA LEU A 73 -8.05 -17.47 3.82
C LEU A 73 -7.79 -18.32 2.57
N TRP A 74 -8.57 -18.13 1.52
CA TRP A 74 -8.35 -18.80 0.24
C TRP A 74 -6.98 -18.47 -0.36
N TYR A 75 -6.50 -17.24 -0.21
CA TYR A 75 -5.16 -16.87 -0.65
C TYR A 75 -4.08 -17.65 0.10
N GLU A 76 -4.13 -17.67 1.43
CA GLU A 76 -3.14 -18.37 2.26
C GLU A 76 -3.13 -19.89 2.01
N GLU A 77 -4.29 -20.47 1.71
CA GLU A 77 -4.42 -21.89 1.37
C GLU A 77 -4.08 -22.22 -0.09
N GLN A 78 -3.77 -21.21 -0.92
CA GLN A 78 -3.65 -21.34 -2.38
C GLN A 78 -4.89 -22.03 -2.99
N ASN A 79 -6.05 -21.71 -2.45
CA ASN A 79 -7.33 -22.29 -2.82
C ASN A 79 -7.76 -21.79 -4.20
N SER A 80 -8.24 -22.69 -5.07
CA SER A 80 -8.71 -22.34 -6.42
C SER A 80 -9.94 -21.44 -6.45
N GLY A 81 -10.61 -21.23 -5.32
CA GLY A 81 -11.71 -20.27 -5.17
C GLY A 81 -11.27 -18.82 -5.01
N PHE A 82 -9.97 -18.56 -4.80
CA PHE A 82 -9.44 -17.19 -4.76
C PHE A 82 -9.54 -16.53 -6.14
N ASP A 83 -10.20 -15.37 -6.17
CA ASP A 83 -10.34 -14.53 -7.36
C ASP A 83 -10.11 -13.07 -6.93
N LEU A 84 -8.97 -12.52 -7.36
CA LEU A 84 -8.58 -11.15 -7.01
C LEU A 84 -9.56 -10.12 -7.57
N ALA A 85 -9.98 -10.25 -8.84
CA ALA A 85 -10.89 -9.28 -9.45
C ALA A 85 -12.25 -9.27 -8.73
N LYS A 86 -12.72 -10.45 -8.30
CA LYS A 86 -13.92 -10.56 -7.48
C LYS A 86 -13.74 -9.92 -6.09
N LEU A 87 -12.59 -10.13 -5.44
CA LEU A 87 -12.28 -9.47 -4.17
C LEU A 87 -12.29 -7.94 -4.31
N GLU A 88 -11.59 -7.41 -5.32
CA GLU A 88 -11.53 -5.97 -5.60
C GLU A 88 -12.93 -5.39 -5.86
N SER A 89 -13.76 -6.10 -6.64
CA SER A 89 -15.13 -5.67 -6.93
C SER A 89 -16.02 -5.67 -5.68
N LEU A 90 -15.96 -6.72 -4.86
CA LEU A 90 -16.76 -6.79 -3.63
C LEU A 90 -16.31 -5.74 -2.61
N TRP A 91 -15.00 -5.53 -2.46
CA TRP A 91 -14.43 -4.48 -1.63
C TRP A 91 -14.91 -3.09 -2.08
N GLY A 92 -14.87 -2.81 -3.39
CA GLY A 92 -15.30 -1.52 -3.94
C GLY A 92 -16.78 -1.18 -3.69
N ASN A 93 -17.64 -2.20 -3.56
CA ASN A 93 -19.05 -1.99 -3.22
C ASN A 93 -19.27 -1.49 -1.78
N ILE A 94 -18.29 -1.70 -0.90
CA ILE A 94 -18.39 -1.45 0.54
C ILE A 94 -17.58 -0.21 0.96
N GLN A 95 -16.54 0.16 0.20
CA GLN A 95 -15.59 1.21 0.58
C GLN A 95 -16.24 2.51 1.08
N ASN A 96 -17.26 3.02 0.39
CA ASN A 96 -17.92 4.28 0.76
C ASN A 96 -18.76 4.21 2.05
N GLN A 97 -18.88 3.02 2.66
CA GLN A 97 -19.63 2.78 3.89
C GLN A 97 -18.70 2.58 5.10
N SER A 98 -17.37 2.58 4.90
CA SER A 98 -16.38 2.28 5.95
C SER A 98 -16.42 3.23 7.15
N SER A 99 -16.93 4.46 6.95
CA SER A 99 -17.12 5.43 8.04
C SER A 99 -18.13 4.98 9.10
N GLY A 100 -19.03 4.05 8.76
CA GLY A 100 -20.05 3.49 9.68
C GLY A 100 -19.60 2.27 10.47
N PHE A 101 -18.38 1.76 10.24
CA PHE A 101 -17.92 0.49 10.80
C PHE A 101 -17.60 0.57 12.28
N ASN A 102 -18.07 -0.39 13.09
CA ASN A 102 -17.57 -0.54 14.47
C ASN A 102 -16.09 -0.95 14.51
N LEU A 103 -15.49 -1.01 15.71
CA LEU A 103 -14.06 -1.31 15.87
C LEU A 103 -13.62 -2.60 15.15
N ASN A 104 -14.37 -3.69 15.32
CA ASN A 104 -14.01 -4.98 14.72
C ASN A 104 -14.10 -4.94 13.19
N GLU A 105 -15.07 -4.20 12.68
CA GLU A 105 -15.25 -3.99 11.24
C GLU A 105 -14.12 -3.13 10.66
N VAL A 106 -13.70 -2.05 11.34
CA VAL A 106 -12.53 -1.25 10.93
C VAL A 106 -11.26 -2.09 10.91
N LYS A 107 -11.02 -2.92 11.93
CA LYS A 107 -9.85 -3.82 11.96
C LYS A 107 -9.86 -4.81 10.79
N SER A 108 -11.01 -5.42 10.52
CA SER A 108 -11.18 -6.32 9.39
C SER A 108 -10.95 -5.60 8.06
N TRP A 109 -11.48 -4.37 7.94
CA TRP A 109 -11.32 -3.52 6.77
C TRP A 109 -9.86 -3.14 6.51
N ILE A 110 -9.08 -2.83 7.55
CA ILE A 110 -7.63 -2.56 7.44
C ILE A 110 -6.91 -3.81 6.90
N GLU A 111 -7.20 -4.99 7.43
CA GLU A 111 -6.53 -6.22 6.99
C GLU A 111 -6.89 -6.60 5.54
N ILE A 112 -8.17 -6.46 5.15
CA ILE A 112 -8.61 -6.73 3.77
C ILE A 112 -7.98 -5.72 2.79
N THR A 113 -8.02 -4.43 3.13
CA THR A 113 -7.48 -3.35 2.30
C THR A 113 -5.96 -3.45 2.21
N GLY A 114 -5.30 -3.78 3.32
CA GLY A 114 -3.88 -4.03 3.40
C GLY A 114 -3.46 -5.23 2.55
N PHE A 115 -4.23 -6.31 2.57
CA PHE A 115 -4.01 -7.46 1.69
C PHE A 115 -4.10 -7.07 0.20
N LEU A 116 -5.10 -6.27 -0.17
CA LEU A 116 -5.22 -5.73 -1.53
C LEU A 116 -4.01 -4.84 -1.91
N LEU A 117 -3.54 -4.01 -0.99
CA LEU A 117 -2.30 -3.25 -1.17
C LEU A 117 -1.09 -4.17 -1.40
N GLU A 118 -0.94 -5.21 -0.58
CA GLU A 118 0.17 -6.16 -0.65
C GLU A 118 0.18 -6.94 -1.98
N ILE A 119 -0.97 -7.39 -2.47
CA ILE A 119 -1.08 -8.20 -3.69
C ILE A 119 -1.03 -7.39 -4.98
N THR A 120 -1.42 -6.12 -4.97
CA THR A 120 -1.49 -5.28 -6.17
C THR A 120 -0.40 -4.23 -6.25
N ALA A 121 0.14 -3.78 -5.11
CA ALA A 121 0.90 -2.53 -4.99
C ALA A 121 0.16 -1.32 -5.61
N ASN A 122 -1.17 -1.33 -5.60
CA ASN A 122 -1.98 -0.22 -6.10
C ASN A 122 -2.15 0.83 -4.99
N ALA A 123 -1.73 2.07 -5.29
CA ALA A 123 -1.75 3.19 -4.35
C ALA A 123 -3.15 3.54 -3.84
N MET A 124 -4.22 3.15 -4.55
CA MET A 124 -5.59 3.39 -4.09
C MET A 124 -5.92 2.68 -2.76
N TYR A 125 -5.32 1.52 -2.50
CA TYR A 125 -5.57 0.81 -1.23
C TYR A 125 -4.83 1.49 -0.07
N ALA A 126 -3.62 2.00 -0.31
CA ALA A 126 -2.94 2.86 0.65
C ALA A 126 -3.69 4.19 0.87
N GLN A 127 -4.38 4.71 -0.15
CA GLN A 127 -5.27 5.87 -0.02
C GLN A 127 -6.48 5.56 0.88
N GLU A 128 -7.07 4.37 0.81
CA GLU A 128 -8.13 3.96 1.72
C GLU A 128 -7.61 3.79 3.16
N LEU A 129 -6.43 3.18 3.35
CA LEU A 129 -5.82 3.10 4.69
C LEU A 129 -5.54 4.50 5.27
N GLU A 130 -5.12 5.46 4.44
CA GLU A 130 -4.98 6.87 4.81
C GLU A 130 -6.34 7.49 5.16
N SER A 131 -7.43 7.12 4.48
CA SER A 131 -8.76 7.65 4.76
C SER A 131 -9.17 7.38 6.21
N ILE A 132 -8.91 6.16 6.71
CA ILE A 132 -9.18 5.74 8.10
C ILE A 132 -8.46 6.64 9.11
N VAL A 133 -7.26 7.12 8.79
CA VAL A 133 -6.47 8.00 9.66
C VAL A 133 -7.16 9.35 9.88
N TYR A 134 -7.91 9.82 8.90
CA TYR A 134 -8.55 11.15 8.88
C TYR A 134 -10.08 11.10 8.98
N GLN A 135 -10.66 9.92 9.22
CA GLN A 135 -12.08 9.79 9.51
C GLN A 135 -12.43 10.42 10.86
N ASP A 136 -13.71 10.80 11.04
CA ASP A 136 -14.21 11.28 12.32
C ASP A 136 -14.13 10.17 13.38
N GLY A 137 -13.12 10.29 14.24
CA GLY A 137 -12.83 9.36 15.33
C GLY A 137 -13.66 9.61 16.59
N SER A 138 -14.55 10.61 16.64
CA SER A 138 -15.35 10.93 17.83
C SER A 138 -16.18 9.76 18.38
N ARG A 139 -16.46 8.79 17.52
CA ARG A 139 -17.19 7.55 17.83
C ARG A 139 -16.36 6.45 18.50
N PHE A 140 -15.04 6.61 18.61
CA PHE A 140 -14.14 5.66 19.24
C PHE A 140 -13.55 6.24 20.53
N SER A 141 -13.38 5.38 21.54
CA SER A 141 -12.56 5.71 22.70
C SER A 141 -11.08 5.84 22.32
N VAL A 142 -10.30 6.48 23.19
CA VAL A 142 -8.85 6.65 22.98
C VAL A 142 -8.12 5.30 22.85
N ASP A 143 -8.57 4.27 23.58
CA ASP A 143 -7.95 2.94 23.51
C ASP A 143 -8.29 2.22 22.20
N GLU A 144 -9.52 2.39 21.70
CA GLU A 144 -9.93 1.87 20.39
C GLU A 144 -9.17 2.55 19.25
N ILE A 145 -8.95 3.87 19.33
CA ILE A 145 -8.12 4.60 18.36
C ILE A 145 -6.69 4.05 18.34
N ARG A 146 -6.10 3.79 19.51
CA ARG A 146 -4.77 3.16 19.60
C ARG A 146 -4.75 1.76 18.99
N GLU A 147 -5.82 0.98 19.17
CA GLU A 147 -5.95 -0.34 18.57
C GLU A 147 -6.02 -0.25 17.03
N ILE A 148 -6.80 0.69 16.50
CA ILE A 148 -6.87 0.97 15.05
C ILE A 148 -5.49 1.39 14.52
N GLU A 149 -4.79 2.28 15.22
CA GLU A 149 -3.45 2.72 14.83
C GLU A 149 -2.43 1.58 14.83
N ASN A 150 -2.54 0.65 15.80
CA ASN A 150 -1.68 -0.53 15.83
C ASN A 150 -1.89 -1.43 14.60
N HIS A 151 -3.13 -1.52 14.09
CA HIS A 151 -3.43 -2.24 12.84
C HIS A 151 -2.91 -1.53 11.58
N LEU A 152 -2.86 -0.19 11.59
CA LEU A 152 -2.34 0.61 10.46
C LEU A 152 -0.81 0.66 10.41
N THR A 153 -0.15 0.63 11.56
CA THR A 153 1.31 0.82 11.70
C THR A 153 2.15 -0.09 10.78
N PRO A 154 1.86 -1.40 10.65
CA PRO A 154 2.55 -2.30 9.72
C PRO A 154 2.48 -1.88 8.25
N PHE A 155 1.49 -1.08 7.86
CA PHE A 155 1.27 -0.64 6.49
C PHE A 155 1.88 0.73 6.19
N VAL A 156 2.37 1.47 7.19
CA VAL A 156 3.13 2.73 6.96
C VAL A 156 4.23 2.49 5.93
N PHE A 157 4.91 1.34 6.07
CA PHE A 157 5.78 0.78 5.07
C PHE A 157 5.37 -0.64 4.72
N THR A 158 5.34 -1.00 3.44
CA THR A 158 5.36 -2.41 3.02
C THR A 158 6.68 -2.69 2.31
N LYS A 159 7.08 -3.95 2.21
CA LYS A 159 8.33 -4.31 1.53
C LYS A 159 8.27 -5.60 0.76
N ASN A 160 9.13 -5.73 -0.23
CA ASN A 160 9.47 -7.00 -0.87
C ASN A 160 10.97 -7.07 -1.02
N VAL A 161 11.63 -7.96 -0.27
CA VAL A 161 13.09 -8.03 -0.28
C VAL A 161 13.70 -6.65 0.09
N ASP A 162 14.39 -5.97 -0.82
CA ASP A 162 14.98 -4.62 -0.67
C ASP A 162 14.17 -3.54 -1.42
N HIS A 163 12.91 -3.82 -1.73
CA HIS A 163 11.96 -2.88 -2.31
C HIS A 163 11.08 -2.37 -1.17
N ILE A 164 11.24 -1.10 -0.82
CA ILE A 164 10.54 -0.47 0.30
C ILE A 164 9.49 0.47 -0.25
N TYR A 165 8.24 0.27 0.15
CA TYR A 165 7.11 1.11 -0.21
C TYR A 165 6.80 2.03 0.97
N VAL A 166 6.71 3.33 0.71
CA VAL A 166 6.27 4.35 1.67
C VAL A 166 4.82 4.65 1.35
N ASN A 167 3.91 4.22 2.23
CA ASN A 167 2.48 4.26 1.98
C ASN A 167 1.79 5.36 2.78
N LEU A 168 2.00 5.41 4.10
CA LEU A 168 1.38 6.41 4.97
C LEU A 168 2.43 7.44 5.41
N PHE A 169 2.05 8.72 5.41
CA PHE A 169 2.96 9.82 5.71
C PHE A 169 2.78 10.31 7.14
N GLY A 170 3.84 10.16 7.94
CA GLY A 170 3.91 10.58 9.33
C GLY A 170 5.30 10.31 9.89
N ASN A 171 5.68 10.99 10.97
CA ASN A 171 7.00 10.80 11.58
C ASN A 171 7.16 9.34 12.01
N SER A 172 7.99 8.60 11.30
CA SER A 172 8.10 7.16 11.46
C SER A 172 9.45 6.64 10.99
N THR A 173 9.84 5.46 11.43
CA THR A 173 11.07 4.79 11.02
C THR A 173 10.79 3.31 10.79
N VAL A 174 11.26 2.78 9.67
CA VAL A 174 11.32 1.34 9.44
C VAL A 174 12.74 0.84 9.57
N LYS A 175 12.90 -0.28 10.28
CA LYS A 175 14.13 -1.04 10.38
C LYS A 175 14.06 -2.23 9.44
N ASN A 176 15.03 -2.34 8.55
CA ASN A 176 15.13 -3.43 7.58
C ASN A 176 16.52 -4.08 7.67
N GLU A 177 16.56 -5.40 7.60
CA GLU A 177 17.79 -6.13 7.34
C GLU A 177 17.91 -6.32 5.83
N HIS A 178 18.96 -5.75 5.23
CA HIS A 178 19.18 -5.84 3.80
C HIS A 178 19.55 -7.28 3.38
N THR A 179 19.20 -7.73 2.17
CA THR A 179 19.51 -9.11 1.71
C THR A 179 20.99 -9.50 1.76
N LEU A 180 21.87 -8.56 1.38
CA LEU A 180 23.33 -8.67 1.52
C LEU A 180 23.85 -8.51 2.96
N LYS A 181 22.97 -8.57 3.96
CA LYS A 181 23.21 -8.32 5.38
C LYS A 181 23.52 -6.86 5.71
N GLY A 182 23.24 -6.49 6.94
CA GLY A 182 23.43 -5.16 7.51
C GLY A 182 22.11 -4.41 7.66
N ALA A 183 21.99 -3.73 8.80
CA ALA A 183 20.85 -2.92 9.14
C ALA A 183 20.74 -1.68 8.24
N VAL A 184 19.51 -1.40 7.82
CA VAL A 184 19.08 -0.20 7.12
C VAL A 184 17.92 0.39 7.91
N GLU A 185 18.04 1.66 8.30
CA GLU A 185 16.94 2.44 8.86
C GLU A 185 16.50 3.47 7.82
N ILE A 186 15.19 3.53 7.58
CA ILE A 186 14.57 4.54 6.70
C ILE A 186 13.58 5.34 7.55
N THR A 187 13.82 6.64 7.67
CA THR A 187 13.04 7.53 8.54
C THR A 187 12.29 8.55 7.71
N GLN A 188 11.00 8.72 7.98
CA GLN A 188 10.22 9.86 7.52
C GLN A 188 10.28 10.97 8.57
N GLU A 189 10.61 12.18 8.13
CA GLU A 189 10.46 13.41 8.90
C GLU A 189 9.50 14.34 8.18
N THR A 190 8.43 14.74 8.87
CA THR A 190 7.38 15.57 8.27
C THR A 190 6.56 16.28 9.33
N ASP A 191 5.99 17.42 8.97
CA ASP A 191 4.92 18.10 9.69
C ASP A 191 3.55 17.88 9.02
N PHE A 192 3.45 16.92 8.11
CA PHE A 192 2.18 16.53 7.49
C PHE A 192 1.14 16.20 8.57
N SER A 193 -0.10 16.64 8.45
CA SER A 193 -0.75 17.36 7.34
C SER A 193 -0.62 18.89 7.35
N GLU A 194 0.13 19.50 8.29
CA GLU A 194 0.24 20.97 8.41
C GLU A 194 0.90 21.59 7.18
N THR A 195 1.95 20.93 6.69
CA THR A 195 2.53 21.21 5.38
C THR A 195 2.56 19.96 4.52
N GLY A 196 2.85 20.12 3.23
CA GLY A 196 3.04 18.98 2.33
C GLY A 196 4.48 18.48 2.26
N LYS A 197 5.38 18.91 3.15
CA LYS A 197 6.80 18.54 3.09
C LYS A 197 7.07 17.24 3.82
N VAL A 198 7.71 16.29 3.13
CA VAL A 198 8.19 15.04 3.72
C VAL A 198 9.64 14.83 3.33
N GLN A 199 10.48 14.43 4.27
CA GLN A 199 11.86 14.00 4.00
C GLN A 199 12.01 12.52 4.38
N ILE A 200 12.52 11.72 3.45
CA ILE A 200 12.86 10.32 3.68
C ILE A 200 14.37 10.20 3.80
N LYS A 201 14.88 9.80 4.96
CA LYS A 201 16.32 9.72 5.27
C LYS A 201 16.77 8.27 5.39
N PHE A 202 18.00 8.02 4.95
CA PHE A 202 18.63 6.71 5.01
C PHE A 202 19.77 6.69 6.02
N LYS A 203 19.76 5.70 6.90
CA LYS A 203 20.84 5.40 7.83
C LYS A 203 21.28 3.95 7.68
N MET A 204 22.55 3.74 7.37
CA MET A 204 23.15 2.43 7.10
C MET A 204 24.67 2.50 7.13
N GLU A 205 25.32 1.44 7.60
CA GLU A 205 26.79 1.35 7.61
C GLU A 205 27.36 1.21 6.20
N ASN A 206 26.73 0.36 5.39
CA ASN A 206 27.23 0.00 4.07
C ASN A 206 26.33 0.58 2.98
N LYS A 207 26.93 1.02 1.87
CA LYS A 207 26.17 1.43 0.70
C LYS A 207 25.38 0.23 0.12
N ARG A 208 24.06 0.37 -0.03
CA ARG A 208 23.13 -0.72 -0.41
C ARG A 208 22.19 -0.31 -1.54
N TYR A 209 21.83 -1.25 -2.41
CA TYR A 209 20.83 -1.02 -3.46
C TYR A 209 19.43 -1.22 -2.87
N ILE A 210 18.57 -0.21 -2.98
CA ILE A 210 17.20 -0.26 -2.47
C ILE A 210 16.31 0.41 -3.51
N GLU A 211 15.18 -0.23 -3.81
CA GLU A 211 14.10 0.37 -4.57
C GLU A 211 13.14 1.07 -3.61
N LEU A 212 13.13 2.40 -3.62
CA LEU A 212 12.19 3.17 -2.82
C LEU A 212 10.97 3.50 -3.68
N ASN A 213 9.81 2.98 -3.31
CA ASN A 213 8.52 3.24 -3.93
C ASN A 213 7.74 4.21 -3.06
N ILE A 214 7.63 5.48 -3.47
CA ILE A 214 6.95 6.52 -2.70
C ILE A 214 5.54 6.67 -3.25
N ARG A 215 4.49 6.48 -2.43
CA ARG A 215 3.12 6.76 -2.86
C ARG A 215 2.99 8.25 -3.20
N ILE A 216 2.40 8.56 -4.36
CA ILE A 216 1.93 9.90 -4.69
C ILE A 216 0.40 9.86 -4.53
N PRO A 217 -0.16 10.49 -3.49
CA PRO A 217 -1.60 10.48 -3.27
C PRO A 217 -2.37 11.01 -4.48
N GLU A 218 -3.57 10.50 -4.73
CA GLU A 218 -4.39 10.91 -5.88
C GLU A 218 -4.74 12.41 -5.85
N TRP A 219 -4.95 12.96 -4.65
CA TRP A 219 -5.22 14.38 -4.45
C TRP A 219 -4.01 15.29 -4.69
N ALA A 220 -2.78 14.74 -4.72
CA ALA A 220 -1.54 15.51 -4.72
C ALA A 220 -1.05 15.91 -6.13
N GLU A 221 -1.96 16.41 -6.97
CA GLU A 221 -1.61 16.95 -8.29
C GLU A 221 -0.56 18.06 -8.17
N GLY A 222 0.59 17.90 -8.83
CA GLY A 222 1.71 18.84 -8.75
C GLY A 222 2.77 18.47 -7.72
N ALA A 223 2.66 17.30 -7.08
CA ALA A 223 3.68 16.77 -6.18
C ALA A 223 5.07 16.75 -6.83
N THR A 224 6.10 16.95 -6.01
CA THR A 224 7.50 16.83 -6.43
C THR A 224 8.24 15.83 -5.56
N VAL A 225 9.11 15.05 -6.18
CA VAL A 225 10.02 14.12 -5.52
C VAL A 225 11.43 14.40 -6.04
N ILE A 226 12.35 14.75 -5.14
CA ILE A 226 13.69 15.21 -5.48
C ILE A 226 14.71 14.43 -4.64
N GLU A 227 15.75 13.90 -5.27
CA GLU A 227 16.94 13.40 -4.58
C GLU A 227 18.17 14.07 -5.20
N LYS A 228 18.98 14.76 -4.37
CA LYS A 228 20.18 15.48 -4.80
C LYS A 228 19.98 16.35 -6.05
N GLY A 229 18.86 17.07 -6.10
CA GLY A 229 18.49 17.95 -7.22
C GLY A 229 17.93 17.24 -8.46
N VAL A 230 17.89 15.91 -8.50
CA VAL A 230 17.24 15.13 -9.56
C VAL A 230 15.77 14.99 -9.24
N LYS A 231 14.91 15.48 -10.14
CA LYS A 231 13.45 15.35 -10.04
C LYS A 231 12.99 14.02 -10.63
N TYR A 232 12.18 13.29 -9.89
CA TYR A 232 11.54 12.04 -10.31
C TYR A 232 10.08 12.29 -10.73
N VAL A 233 9.55 11.39 -11.54
CA VAL A 233 8.16 11.47 -12.02
C VAL A 233 7.21 11.11 -10.89
N ALA A 234 6.38 12.07 -10.49
CA ALA A 234 5.36 11.89 -9.46
C ALA A 234 3.96 11.96 -10.11
N VAL A 235 3.39 10.80 -10.43
CA VAL A 235 2.04 10.71 -10.99
C VAL A 235 1.04 10.50 -9.85
N PRO A 236 0.04 11.38 -9.66
CA PRO A 236 -1.01 11.18 -8.67
C PRO A 236 -1.69 9.81 -8.81
N GLY A 237 -1.92 9.13 -7.68
CA GLY A 237 -2.52 7.80 -7.65
C GLY A 237 -1.57 6.66 -8.02
N ALA A 238 -0.25 6.92 -8.08
CA ALA A 238 0.76 5.91 -8.39
C ALA A 238 1.96 5.96 -7.43
N TYR A 239 2.87 5.00 -7.56
CA TYR A 239 4.15 5.03 -6.86
C TYR A 239 5.23 5.68 -7.72
N CYS A 240 5.97 6.62 -7.14
CA CYS A 240 7.22 7.14 -7.67
C CYS A 240 8.37 6.21 -7.26
N LEU A 241 8.95 5.49 -8.23
CA LEU A 241 10.07 4.57 -8.02
C LEU A 241 11.42 5.30 -8.10
N ILE A 242 12.26 5.12 -7.08
CA ILE A 242 13.67 5.50 -7.06
C ILE A 242 14.53 4.27 -6.79
N ALA A 243 15.15 3.74 -7.85
CA ALA A 243 15.93 2.51 -7.81
C ALA A 243 17.44 2.81 -7.87
N ARG A 244 18.13 2.78 -6.73
CA ARG A 244 19.57 3.13 -6.68
C ARG A 244 20.30 2.57 -5.46
N LYS A 245 21.61 2.85 -5.41
CA LYS A 245 22.42 2.63 -4.22
C LYS A 245 22.37 3.84 -3.27
N TRP A 246 21.92 3.59 -2.05
CA TRP A 246 21.83 4.52 -0.93
C TRP A 246 22.99 4.31 0.04
N LYS A 247 23.34 5.35 0.79
CA LYS A 247 24.35 5.33 1.85
C LYS A 247 23.87 6.21 3.01
N GLU A 248 24.58 6.14 4.13
CA GLU A 248 24.38 7.04 5.27
C GLU A 248 24.20 8.51 4.84
N GLY A 249 23.12 9.13 5.34
CA GLY A 249 22.83 10.54 5.14
C GLY A 249 22.25 10.91 3.77
N ASP A 250 22.06 9.95 2.85
CA ASP A 250 21.25 10.20 1.66
C ASP A 250 19.79 10.44 2.07
N PHE A 251 19.08 11.30 1.33
CA PHE A 251 17.67 11.60 1.58
C PHE A 251 16.91 11.92 0.29
N VAL A 252 15.58 11.81 0.38
CA VAL A 252 14.62 12.23 -0.65
C VAL A 252 13.72 13.31 -0.06
N GLU A 253 13.51 14.39 -0.82
CA GLU A 253 12.57 15.45 -0.50
C GLU A 253 11.30 15.24 -1.32
N ILE A 254 10.17 15.24 -0.64
CA ILE A 254 8.84 15.17 -1.23
C ILE A 254 8.11 16.44 -0.84
N THR A 255 7.42 17.06 -1.79
CA THR A 255 6.52 18.18 -1.53
C THR A 255 5.18 17.93 -2.20
N PHE A 256 4.15 17.75 -1.38
CA PHE A 256 2.75 17.82 -1.79
C PHE A 256 2.27 19.28 -1.78
N PRO A 257 1.46 19.73 -2.74
CA PRO A 257 0.94 21.10 -2.72
C PRO A 257 -0.04 21.30 -1.56
N SER A 258 0.25 22.23 -0.66
CA SER A 258 -0.49 22.40 0.61
C SER A 258 -1.94 22.88 0.40
N GLU A 259 -2.18 23.59 -0.69
CA GLU A 259 -3.50 24.02 -1.15
C GLU A 259 -4.37 22.86 -1.66
N LYS A 260 -3.75 21.73 -2.03
CA LYS A 260 -4.44 20.50 -2.49
C LYS A 260 -4.66 19.48 -1.38
N ILE A 261 -4.06 19.67 -0.19
CA ILE A 261 -4.29 18.79 0.96
C ILE A 261 -5.79 18.82 1.32
N PRO A 262 -6.46 17.65 1.38
CA PRO A 262 -7.88 17.57 1.71
C PRO A 262 -8.22 18.29 3.01
N ALA A 263 -9.37 18.98 3.05
CA ALA A 263 -9.79 19.73 4.23
C ALA A 263 -9.95 18.83 5.46
N SER A 264 -10.39 17.57 5.28
CA SER A 264 -10.49 16.57 6.34
C SER A 264 -9.15 16.22 6.99
N PHE A 265 -8.03 16.50 6.33
CA PHE A 265 -6.71 16.17 6.86
C PHE A 265 -6.15 17.29 7.74
N LYS A 266 -6.63 18.52 7.59
CA LYS A 266 -6.16 19.68 8.33
C LYS A 266 -6.83 19.68 9.71
N SER A 267 -6.06 19.90 10.77
CA SER A 267 -6.67 20.17 12.08
C SER A 267 -7.43 21.48 12.02
N ASN A 268 -8.71 21.45 12.38
CA ASN A 268 -9.51 22.67 12.58
C ASN A 268 -8.96 23.48 13.75
#